data_AF-A0A2E5E496-F1
#
_entry.id   AF-A0A2E5E496-F1
#
_cell.length_a   1.000
_cell.length_b   1.000
_cell.length_c   1.000
_cell.angle_alpha   90.00
_cell.angle_beta   90.00
_cell.angle_gamma   90.00
#
_symmetry.space_group_name_H-M   'P 1'
#
loop_
_entity.id
_entity.type
_entity.pdbx_description
1 polymer ?
#
loop_
_entity_poly.entity_id
_entity_poly.type
_entity_poly.pdbx_seq_one_letter_code
_entity_poly.pdbx_strand_id
1 'polypeptide(L)'
;MRNLTYLTSLGMLAGLAGCSPEKVETPEGANISAKDYSRPLSEGQQALIKITDPSRLPDLEAAWSSRDLFLRDAMDESITWFDKPSTTQWYPHAGVDHAHARASVVAMRELLETAPDEATFRNRLLAEFDVYESVGCDGEGTILFTGYFSPVLEGQTAPDDADDTPLFTRPDDLVTHPATGEPLGQRQSDGSIRSWPSRREIESRDLFDGSELVWVEDPLSAYIAHVNGSAKIKMEDGSTMFVGYNGKTDREYKGLGVSLVESGLADPTALNLTVVRRLYKSHPDKVGDLILDNDSYVFFREYDGGSWPAGSLGF
;
A
#
# COMPACT_ATOMS: atom_id res chain seq x y z
N MET A 1 -17.79 -28.24 -69.43
CA MET A 1 -18.15 -27.47 -68.22
C MET A 1 -17.57 -28.17 -67.00
N ARG A 2 -16.42 -27.69 -66.51
CA ARG A 2 -15.91 -27.88 -65.14
C ARG A 2 -14.64 -27.04 -65.02
N ASN A 3 -14.81 -25.79 -64.60
CA ASN A 3 -13.72 -24.90 -64.20
C ASN A 3 -13.29 -25.31 -62.79
N LEU A 4 -12.01 -25.63 -62.63
CA LEU A 4 -11.38 -25.89 -61.34
C LEU A 4 -10.67 -24.60 -60.92
N THR A 5 -11.30 -23.85 -60.02
CA THR A 5 -10.79 -22.61 -59.47
C THR A 5 -9.75 -22.95 -58.40
N TYR A 6 -8.49 -22.56 -58.63
CA TYR A 6 -7.44 -22.57 -57.62
C TYR A 6 -7.71 -21.46 -56.60
N LEU A 7 -8.01 -21.83 -55.35
CA LEU A 7 -7.98 -20.90 -54.21
C LEU A 7 -6.52 -20.71 -53.79
N THR A 8 -5.97 -19.53 -54.06
CA THR A 8 -4.75 -19.04 -53.45
C THR A 8 -5.06 -18.59 -52.02
N SER A 9 -4.65 -19.39 -51.04
CA SER A 9 -4.65 -19.03 -49.62
C SER A 9 -3.59 -17.96 -49.36
N LEU A 10 -4.04 -16.71 -49.22
CA LEU A 10 -3.24 -15.57 -48.79
C LEU A 10 -2.99 -15.70 -47.27
N GLY A 11 -1.79 -16.11 -46.90
CA GLY A 11 -1.36 -16.17 -45.50
C GLY A 11 -1.26 -14.76 -44.93
N MET A 12 -2.20 -14.39 -44.08
CA MET A 12 -2.19 -13.14 -43.32
C MET A 12 -1.20 -13.32 -42.16
N LEU A 13 0.01 -12.80 -42.32
CA LEU A 13 0.95 -12.61 -41.20
C LEU A 13 0.35 -11.57 -40.25
N ALA A 14 -0.24 -12.02 -39.15
CA ALA A 14 -0.57 -11.17 -38.03
C ALA A 14 0.74 -10.74 -37.37
N GLY A 15 1.17 -9.50 -37.63
CA GLY A 15 2.25 -8.87 -36.89
C GLY A 15 1.80 -8.69 -35.44
N LEU A 16 2.40 -9.47 -34.53
CA LEU A 16 2.33 -9.22 -33.10
C LEU A 16 3.07 -7.91 -32.83
N ALA A 17 2.32 -6.80 -32.85
CA ALA A 17 2.77 -5.55 -32.25
C ALA A 17 2.80 -5.77 -30.74
N GLY A 18 3.93 -6.26 -30.24
CA GLY A 18 4.20 -6.26 -28.81
C GLY A 18 4.18 -4.82 -28.32
N CYS A 19 3.22 -4.49 -27.46
CA CYS A 19 3.27 -3.29 -26.63
C CYS A 19 4.61 -3.34 -25.88
N SER A 20 5.58 -2.53 -26.32
CA SER A 20 6.72 -2.21 -25.49
C SER A 20 6.17 -1.40 -24.31
N PRO A 21 6.41 -1.79 -23.05
CA PRO A 21 6.11 -0.91 -21.94
C PRO A 21 6.93 0.36 -22.16
N GLU A 22 6.24 1.48 -22.33
CA GLU A 22 6.86 2.79 -22.31
C GLU A 22 7.59 2.88 -20.97
N LYS A 23 8.91 2.96 -21.03
CA LYS A 23 9.73 3.14 -19.84
C LYS A 23 9.25 4.44 -19.23
N VAL A 24 8.64 4.38 -18.06
CA VAL A 24 8.46 5.58 -17.23
C VAL A 24 9.87 6.06 -16.93
N GLU A 25 10.33 7.05 -17.67
CA GLU A 25 11.60 7.70 -17.42
C GLU A 25 11.49 8.34 -16.04
N THR A 26 12.19 7.78 -15.06
CA THR A 26 12.48 8.53 -13.84
C THR A 26 13.30 9.73 -14.32
N PRO A 27 12.83 10.98 -14.12
CA PRO A 27 13.55 12.14 -14.62
C PRO A 27 15.01 12.07 -14.16
N GLU A 28 15.96 12.10 -15.10
CA GLU A 28 17.38 12.21 -14.77
C GLU A 28 17.55 13.44 -13.84
N GLY A 29 17.97 13.20 -12.59
CA GLY A 29 18.18 14.26 -11.61
C GLY A 29 17.08 14.45 -10.56
N ALA A 30 16.02 13.62 -10.51
CA ALA A 30 15.13 13.57 -9.35
C ALA A 30 15.87 12.98 -8.14
N ASN A 31 16.67 13.81 -7.45
CA ASN A 31 17.34 13.41 -6.23
C ASN A 31 16.33 13.39 -5.08
N ILE A 32 15.62 12.27 -4.94
CA ILE A 32 14.69 12.00 -3.83
C ILE A 32 15.35 12.21 -2.46
N SER A 33 16.69 12.12 -2.36
CA SER A 33 17.41 12.36 -1.10
C SER A 33 17.63 13.85 -0.76
N ALA A 34 17.36 14.79 -1.68
CA ALA A 34 17.69 16.20 -1.47
C ALA A 34 16.64 17.01 -0.70
N LYS A 35 15.40 16.52 -0.59
CA LYS A 35 14.30 17.22 0.09
C LYS A 35 13.87 16.46 1.35
N ASP A 36 13.51 17.20 2.39
CA ASP A 36 12.90 16.64 3.58
C ASP A 36 11.38 16.48 3.38
N TYR A 37 10.97 15.28 2.98
CA TYR A 37 9.57 14.93 2.81
C TYR A 37 8.84 14.65 4.13
N SER A 38 9.56 14.58 5.25
CA SER A 38 9.00 14.36 6.59
C SER A 38 8.71 15.65 7.35
N ARG A 39 9.12 16.80 6.80
CA ARG A 39 8.92 18.11 7.39
C ARG A 39 7.44 18.37 7.70
N PRO A 40 7.05 18.58 8.97
CA PRO A 40 5.68 18.93 9.30
C PRO A 40 5.32 20.32 8.79
N LEU A 41 4.03 20.54 8.54
CA LEU A 41 3.50 21.87 8.29
C LEU A 41 3.61 22.73 9.55
N SER A 42 3.78 24.04 9.36
CA SER A 42 3.76 24.97 10.49
C SER A 42 2.36 25.02 11.09
N GLU A 43 2.27 25.35 12.38
CA GLU A 43 0.98 25.48 13.07
C GLU A 43 0.03 26.41 12.31
N GLY A 44 -1.19 25.92 12.02
CA GLY A 44 -2.22 26.65 11.28
C GLY A 44 -2.12 26.61 9.75
N GLN A 45 -1.05 26.05 9.16
CA GLN A 45 -0.99 25.86 7.71
C GLN A 45 -1.88 24.70 7.24
N GLN A 46 -2.48 24.85 6.06
CA GLN A 46 -3.24 23.80 5.39
C GLN A 46 -2.37 23.08 4.37
N ALA A 47 -2.46 21.75 4.32
CA ALA A 47 -1.77 20.94 3.33
C ALA A 47 -2.33 21.15 1.92
N LEU A 48 -3.61 21.50 1.84
CA LEU A 48 -4.37 21.68 0.61
C LEU A 48 -4.80 23.13 0.47
N ILE A 49 -4.57 23.72 -0.71
CA ILE A 49 -5.00 25.08 -1.05
C ILE A 49 -5.94 24.99 -2.25
N LYS A 50 -7.06 25.72 -2.20
CA LYS A 50 -8.00 25.78 -3.32
C LYS A 50 -7.35 26.47 -4.51
N ILE A 51 -7.42 25.84 -5.69
CA ILE A 51 -6.98 26.44 -6.94
C ILE A 51 -8.00 27.50 -7.36
N THR A 52 -7.57 28.77 -7.34
CA THR A 52 -8.39 29.91 -7.81
C THR A 52 -7.93 30.46 -9.16
N ASP A 53 -6.70 30.15 -9.58
CA ASP A 53 -6.13 30.53 -10.87
C ASP A 53 -6.35 29.40 -11.87
N PRO A 54 -7.18 29.59 -12.92
CA PRO A 54 -7.44 28.56 -13.92
C PRO A 54 -6.19 28.02 -14.64
N SER A 55 -5.09 28.80 -14.70
CA SER A 55 -3.84 28.36 -15.32
C SER A 55 -3.11 27.27 -14.54
N ARG A 56 -3.47 27.08 -13.25
CA ARG A 56 -2.91 26.05 -12.37
C ARG A 56 -3.74 24.77 -12.34
N LEU A 57 -4.90 24.75 -13.00
CA LEU A 57 -5.70 23.53 -13.09
C LEU A 57 -4.93 22.46 -13.87
N PRO A 58 -4.97 21.19 -13.43
CA PRO A 58 -4.42 20.10 -14.22
C PRO A 58 -5.26 19.89 -15.50
N ASP A 59 -4.73 19.09 -16.42
CA ASP A 59 -5.47 18.67 -17.61
C ASP A 59 -6.55 17.64 -17.22
N LEU A 60 -7.72 18.15 -16.83
CA LEU A 60 -8.87 17.37 -16.40
C LEU A 60 -9.48 16.55 -17.55
N GLU A 61 -9.34 17.03 -18.79
CA GLU A 61 -9.85 16.33 -19.98
C GLU A 61 -8.98 15.09 -20.24
N ALA A 62 -7.65 15.24 -20.24
CA ALA A 62 -6.73 14.11 -20.35
C ALA A 62 -6.85 13.12 -19.18
N ALA A 63 -7.04 13.61 -17.95
CA ALA A 63 -7.27 12.76 -16.78
C ALA A 63 -8.55 11.93 -16.92
N TRP A 64 -9.63 12.52 -17.47
CA TRP A 64 -10.86 11.78 -17.75
C TRP A 64 -10.65 10.73 -18.84
N SER A 65 -10.01 11.08 -19.97
CA SER A 65 -9.79 10.12 -21.07
C SER A 65 -8.90 8.94 -20.66
N SER A 66 -7.95 9.16 -19.74
CA SER A 66 -6.99 8.14 -19.27
C SER A 66 -7.42 7.42 -17.99
N ARG A 67 -8.65 7.66 -17.50
CA ARG A 67 -9.14 7.06 -16.26
C ARG A 67 -9.19 5.54 -16.32
N ASP A 68 -8.93 4.92 -15.17
CA ASP A 68 -9.05 3.47 -15.01
C ASP A 68 -10.51 3.01 -15.11
N LEU A 69 -10.74 1.84 -15.70
CA LEU A 69 -12.07 1.25 -15.87
C LEU A 69 -12.77 0.96 -14.54
N PHE A 70 -12.00 0.71 -13.48
CA PHE A 70 -12.45 0.36 -12.13
C PHE A 70 -12.51 1.56 -11.18
N LEU A 71 -12.28 2.80 -11.66
CA LEU A 71 -12.38 4.00 -10.81
C LEU A 71 -13.77 4.14 -10.17
N ARG A 72 -14.83 3.72 -10.87
CA ARG A 72 -16.19 3.73 -10.30
C ARG A 72 -16.38 2.69 -9.21
N ASP A 73 -15.82 1.50 -9.37
CA ASP A 73 -15.88 0.45 -8.35
C ASP A 73 -15.14 0.90 -7.07
N ALA A 74 -13.98 1.56 -7.22
CA ALA A 74 -13.27 2.17 -6.08
C ALA A 74 -14.09 3.28 -5.38
N MET A 75 -14.91 4.03 -6.13
CA MET A 75 -15.84 4.99 -5.55
C MET A 75 -17.00 4.31 -4.81
N ASP A 76 -17.50 3.17 -5.30
CA ASP A 76 -18.52 2.38 -4.60
C ASP A 76 -18.02 1.84 -3.25
N GLU A 77 -16.76 1.40 -3.18
CA GLU A 77 -16.12 1.04 -1.91
C GLU A 77 -15.95 2.25 -0.98
N SER A 78 -15.61 3.42 -1.54
CA SER A 78 -15.54 4.67 -0.76
C SER A 78 -16.90 5.08 -0.20
N ILE A 79 -17.98 4.94 -0.98
CA ILE A 79 -19.36 5.21 -0.51
C ILE A 79 -19.73 4.23 0.60
N THR A 80 -19.41 2.94 0.44
CA THR A 80 -19.65 1.91 1.45
C THR A 80 -18.86 2.18 2.74
N TRP A 81 -17.65 2.72 2.62
CA TRP A 81 -16.88 3.18 3.79
C TRP A 81 -17.63 4.26 4.59
N PHE A 82 -18.19 5.27 3.92
CA PHE A 82 -18.96 6.34 4.60
C PHE A 82 -20.19 5.84 5.35
N ASP A 83 -20.73 4.67 5.00
CA ASP A 83 -21.88 4.08 5.69
C ASP A 83 -21.51 3.47 7.06
N LYS A 84 -20.21 3.30 7.36
CA LYS A 84 -19.73 2.81 8.65
C LYS A 84 -19.85 3.92 9.71
N PRO A 85 -20.53 3.71 10.85
CA PRO A 85 -20.71 4.74 11.88
C PRO A 85 -19.41 5.33 12.44
N SER A 86 -18.33 4.53 12.47
CA SER A 86 -17.02 4.98 12.94
C SER A 86 -16.39 6.07 12.06
N THR A 87 -16.87 6.29 10.83
CA THR A 87 -16.26 7.28 9.93
C THR A 87 -16.61 8.72 10.28
N THR A 88 -17.71 8.95 11.02
CA THR A 88 -18.12 10.29 11.44
C THR A 88 -17.09 10.99 12.32
N GLN A 89 -16.24 10.23 13.03
CA GLN A 89 -15.20 10.76 13.92
C GLN A 89 -14.12 11.57 13.17
N TRP A 90 -13.94 11.34 11.87
CA TRP A 90 -12.93 12.00 11.05
C TRP A 90 -13.41 13.34 10.47
N TYR A 91 -14.64 13.73 10.79
CA TYR A 91 -15.29 14.93 10.28
C TYR A 91 -15.80 15.82 11.42
N PRO A 92 -15.91 17.14 11.20
CA PRO A 92 -15.63 17.85 9.95
C PRO A 92 -14.14 17.94 9.64
N HIS A 93 -13.79 17.96 8.36
CA HIS A 93 -12.44 18.23 7.89
C HIS A 93 -12.46 19.45 6.97
N ALA A 94 -11.65 20.46 7.29
CA ALA A 94 -11.58 21.72 6.53
C ALA A 94 -12.97 22.37 6.27
N GLY A 95 -13.90 22.25 7.22
CA GLY A 95 -15.26 22.81 7.10
C GLY A 95 -16.25 21.93 6.31
N VAL A 96 -15.82 20.78 5.79
CA VAL A 96 -16.68 19.78 5.15
C VAL A 96 -17.13 18.78 6.21
N ASP A 97 -18.44 18.67 6.45
CA ASP A 97 -19.00 17.66 7.34
C ASP A 97 -19.08 16.27 6.67
N HIS A 98 -19.37 15.25 7.47
CA HIS A 98 -19.41 13.85 7.00
C HIS A 98 -20.44 13.63 5.88
N ALA A 99 -21.63 14.24 5.99
CA ALA A 99 -22.70 14.07 5.02
C ALA A 99 -22.35 14.74 3.69
N HIS A 100 -21.75 15.93 3.72
CA HIS A 100 -21.21 16.62 2.56
C HIS A 100 -20.13 15.77 1.90
N ALA A 101 -19.13 15.30 2.65
CA ALA A 101 -18.04 14.50 2.09
C ALA A 101 -18.54 13.24 1.38
N ARG A 102 -19.49 12.51 1.98
CA ARG A 102 -20.15 11.37 1.34
C ARG A 102 -20.88 11.79 0.06
N ALA A 103 -21.64 12.88 0.10
CA ALA A 103 -22.37 13.38 -1.05
C ALA A 103 -21.44 13.77 -2.22
N SER A 104 -20.25 14.31 -1.94
CA SER A 104 -19.25 14.62 -2.97
C SER A 104 -18.75 13.38 -3.71
N VAL A 105 -18.53 12.26 -3.01
CA VAL A 105 -18.13 11.00 -3.68
C VAL A 105 -19.25 10.47 -4.56
N VAL A 106 -20.49 10.49 -4.07
CA VAL A 106 -21.67 10.10 -4.86
C VAL A 106 -21.82 10.96 -6.12
N ALA A 107 -21.70 12.29 -5.97
CA ALA A 107 -21.79 13.22 -7.09
C ALA A 107 -20.67 13.02 -8.12
N MET A 108 -19.43 12.76 -7.69
CA MET A 108 -18.31 12.50 -8.59
C MET A 108 -18.52 11.20 -9.37
N ARG A 109 -19.00 10.15 -8.69
CA ARG A 109 -19.34 8.88 -9.31
C ARG A 109 -20.41 9.04 -10.39
N GLU A 110 -21.49 9.77 -10.09
CA GLU A 110 -22.55 10.08 -11.06
C GLU A 110 -22.02 10.92 -12.23
N LEU A 111 -21.16 11.91 -11.95
CA LEU A 111 -20.53 12.72 -12.99
C LEU A 111 -19.68 11.87 -13.95
N LEU A 112 -18.89 10.93 -13.43
CA LEU A 112 -18.10 10.00 -14.26
C LEU A 112 -18.97 9.07 -15.13
N GLU A 113 -20.16 8.72 -14.66
CA GLU A 113 -21.10 7.87 -15.39
C GLU A 113 -21.90 8.65 -16.45
N THR A 114 -22.26 9.90 -16.17
CA THR A 114 -23.21 10.67 -16.97
C THR A 114 -22.57 11.65 -17.95
N ALA A 115 -21.29 12.01 -17.75
CA ALA A 115 -20.58 12.86 -18.69
C ALA A 115 -20.32 12.12 -20.02
N PRO A 116 -20.82 12.61 -21.18
CA PRO A 116 -20.69 11.93 -22.47
C PRO A 116 -19.30 12.12 -23.12
N ASP A 117 -18.57 13.16 -22.71
CA ASP A 117 -17.28 13.55 -23.27
C ASP A 117 -16.43 14.32 -22.25
N GLU A 118 -15.15 14.49 -22.55
CA GLU A 118 -14.14 15.16 -21.73
C GLU A 118 -14.54 16.60 -21.36
N ALA A 119 -15.03 17.35 -22.34
CA ALA A 119 -15.35 18.77 -22.18
C ALA A 119 -16.54 18.95 -21.24
N THR A 120 -17.56 18.09 -21.36
CA THR A 120 -18.73 18.09 -20.48
C THR A 120 -18.33 17.69 -19.06
N PHE A 121 -17.48 16.66 -18.91
CA PHE A 121 -16.94 16.27 -17.61
C PHE A 121 -16.23 17.44 -16.93
N ARG A 122 -15.25 18.06 -17.61
CA ARG A 122 -14.48 19.18 -17.07
C ARG A 122 -15.38 20.35 -16.67
N ASN A 123 -16.31 20.76 -17.53
CA ASN A 123 -17.17 21.90 -17.27
C ASN A 123 -18.07 21.66 -16.04
N ARG A 124 -18.64 20.46 -15.90
CA ARG A 124 -19.44 20.09 -14.74
C ARG A 124 -18.60 19.96 -13.47
N LEU A 125 -17.43 19.32 -13.57
CA LEU A 125 -16.51 19.20 -12.44
C LEU A 125 -16.17 20.58 -11.86
N LEU A 126 -15.81 21.54 -12.71
CA LEU A 126 -15.46 22.89 -12.26
C LEU A 126 -16.66 23.73 -11.78
N ALA A 127 -17.88 23.35 -12.13
CA ALA A 127 -19.10 24.02 -11.67
C ALA A 127 -19.61 23.44 -10.33
N GLU A 128 -19.38 22.14 -10.10
CA GLU A 128 -19.94 21.38 -8.98
C GLU A 128 -18.90 21.12 -7.86
N PHE A 129 -17.60 21.19 -8.16
CA PHE A 129 -16.51 20.85 -7.23
C PHE A 129 -15.45 21.95 -7.11
N ASP A 130 -14.89 22.04 -5.92
CA ASP A 130 -13.66 22.79 -5.67
C ASP A 130 -12.44 21.91 -5.95
N VAL A 131 -11.48 22.43 -6.70
CA VAL A 131 -10.20 21.75 -6.98
C VAL A 131 -9.14 22.29 -6.02
N TYR A 132 -8.45 21.39 -5.34
CA TYR A 132 -7.37 21.71 -4.41
C TYR A 132 -6.05 21.15 -4.89
N GLU A 133 -4.96 21.87 -4.61
CA GLU A 133 -3.60 21.41 -4.79
C GLU A 133 -2.90 21.22 -3.45
N SER A 134 -1.91 20.33 -3.41
CA SER A 134 -1.04 20.19 -2.24
C SER A 134 0.09 21.22 -2.29
N VAL A 135 0.41 21.81 -1.13
CA VAL A 135 1.55 22.74 -1.01
C VAL A 135 2.91 22.08 -1.22
N GLY A 136 2.99 20.75 -1.13
CA GLY A 136 4.24 20.01 -1.25
C GLY A 136 5.18 20.15 -0.05
N CYS A 137 6.26 19.37 -0.03
CA CYS A 137 7.24 19.39 1.06
C CYS A 137 8.01 20.72 1.15
N ASP A 138 8.07 21.46 0.06
CA ASP A 138 8.82 22.70 -0.14
C ASP A 138 7.95 23.96 -0.29
N GLY A 139 6.62 23.83 -0.30
CA GLY A 139 5.72 24.94 -0.59
C GLY A 139 5.56 25.24 -2.09
N GLU A 140 6.20 24.47 -2.97
CA GLU A 140 6.15 24.63 -4.43
C GLU A 140 5.37 23.50 -5.12
N GLY A 141 4.63 22.69 -4.34
CA GLY A 141 3.86 21.57 -4.87
C GLY A 141 4.67 20.31 -5.16
N THR A 142 5.92 20.20 -4.68
CA THR A 142 6.69 18.96 -4.83
C THR A 142 6.13 17.86 -3.93
N ILE A 143 5.69 16.76 -4.56
CA ILE A 143 5.15 15.57 -3.89
C ILE A 143 6.04 14.36 -4.16
N LEU A 144 6.27 13.54 -3.13
CA LEU A 144 6.88 12.23 -3.26
C LEU A 144 5.78 11.19 -3.47
N PHE A 145 5.82 10.49 -4.61
CA PHE A 145 5.02 9.30 -4.84
C PHE A 145 5.89 8.05 -4.64
N THR A 146 5.43 7.14 -3.77
CA THR A 146 6.03 5.82 -3.57
C THR A 146 5.05 4.73 -3.98
N GLY A 147 5.55 3.56 -4.34
CA GLY A 147 4.72 2.39 -4.65
C GLY A 147 4.75 1.37 -3.51
N TYR A 148 3.62 0.72 -3.27
CA TYR A 148 3.53 -0.49 -2.46
C TYR A 148 2.87 -1.60 -3.28
N PHE A 149 3.01 -2.84 -2.84
CA PHE A 149 2.39 -4.00 -3.48
C PHE A 149 2.16 -5.09 -2.43
N SER A 150 1.30 -6.06 -2.73
CA SER A 150 1.23 -7.28 -1.94
C SER A 150 2.21 -8.32 -2.49
N PRO A 151 3.24 -8.73 -1.73
CA PRO A 151 4.20 -9.73 -2.16
C PRO A 151 3.55 -11.10 -2.38
N VAL A 152 4.13 -11.86 -3.30
CA VAL A 152 3.87 -13.29 -3.45
C VAL A 152 5.04 -14.02 -2.82
N LEU A 153 4.77 -14.84 -1.81
CA LEU A 153 5.74 -15.62 -1.06
C LEU A 153 5.37 -17.10 -1.19
N GLU A 154 6.35 -17.98 -1.01
CA GLU A 154 6.11 -19.42 -0.80
C GLU A 154 5.95 -19.65 0.70
N GLY A 155 5.13 -20.65 1.08
CA GLY A 155 4.95 -20.97 2.50
C GLY A 155 4.23 -22.29 2.76
N GLN A 156 4.16 -22.62 4.04
CA GLN A 156 3.78 -23.95 4.53
C GLN A 156 3.15 -23.91 5.91
N THR A 157 2.47 -25.00 6.27
CA THR A 157 1.68 -25.09 7.53
C THR A 157 2.52 -25.49 8.75
N ALA A 158 3.70 -26.04 8.53
CA ALA A 158 4.66 -26.41 9.56
C ALA A 158 6.08 -26.16 9.00
N PRO A 159 7.07 -25.84 9.84
CA PRO A 159 8.42 -25.61 9.37
C PRO A 159 9.04 -26.93 8.90
N ASP A 160 9.77 -26.88 7.79
CA ASP A 160 10.52 -28.00 7.22
C ASP A 160 12.04 -27.78 7.27
N ASP A 161 12.48 -26.51 7.38
CA ASP A 161 13.86 -26.08 7.59
C ASP A 161 13.98 -25.12 8.78
N ALA A 162 15.19 -24.95 9.31
CA ALA A 162 15.51 -24.04 10.39
C ALA A 162 15.43 -22.55 9.99
N ASP A 163 15.48 -22.25 8.69
CA ASP A 163 15.37 -20.88 8.17
C ASP A 163 13.92 -20.41 7.99
N ASP A 164 12.94 -21.33 8.03
CA ASP A 164 11.53 -20.98 7.94
C ASP A 164 11.14 -20.03 9.06
N THR A 165 10.45 -18.95 8.68
CA THR A 165 10.04 -17.90 9.61
C THR A 165 8.53 -17.85 9.71
N PRO A 166 7.95 -17.91 10.93
CA PRO A 166 6.51 -17.87 11.09
C PRO A 166 5.95 -16.45 10.93
N LEU A 167 4.76 -16.35 10.34
CA LEU A 167 3.88 -15.20 10.48
C LEU A 167 2.84 -15.54 11.55
N PHE A 168 2.71 -14.69 12.57
CA PHE A 168 1.83 -14.97 13.69
C PHE A 168 0.44 -14.36 13.55
N THR A 169 -0.54 -15.04 14.16
CA THR A 169 -1.88 -14.50 14.39
C THR A 169 -1.87 -13.44 15.50
N ARG A 170 -2.94 -12.62 15.55
CA ARG A 170 -3.07 -11.55 16.55
C ARG A 170 -3.28 -12.11 17.96
N PRO A 171 -2.45 -11.75 18.95
CA PRO A 171 -2.67 -12.11 20.36
C PRO A 171 -3.93 -11.42 20.95
N ASP A 172 -4.64 -12.13 21.83
CA ASP A 172 -5.85 -11.62 22.50
C ASP A 172 -5.56 -10.44 23.46
N ASP A 173 -4.34 -10.37 23.97
CA ASP A 173 -3.86 -9.31 24.85
C ASP A 173 -3.30 -8.10 24.09
N LEU A 174 -3.28 -8.11 22.75
CA LEU A 174 -2.94 -6.94 21.93
C LEU A 174 -4.05 -5.89 22.03
N VAL A 175 -3.76 -4.79 22.72
CA VAL A 175 -4.70 -3.68 22.86
C VAL A 175 -4.49 -2.68 21.74
N THR A 176 -5.57 -2.34 21.05
CA THR A 176 -5.60 -1.34 19.98
C THR A 176 -6.75 -0.38 20.23
N HIS A 177 -6.53 0.90 19.95
CA HIS A 177 -7.57 1.91 20.05
C HIS A 177 -8.67 1.60 19.01
N PRO A 178 -9.93 1.42 19.45
CA PRO A 178 -10.99 0.86 18.60
C PRO A 178 -11.37 1.77 17.42
N ALA A 179 -11.08 3.06 17.53
CA ALA A 179 -11.51 4.06 16.56
C ALA A 179 -10.40 4.45 15.57
N THR A 180 -9.14 4.44 16.02
CA THR A 180 -7.98 4.91 15.23
C THR A 180 -7.09 3.76 14.76
N GLY A 181 -7.23 2.56 15.35
CA GLY A 181 -6.32 1.45 15.06
C GLY A 181 -4.93 1.60 15.69
N GLU A 182 -4.72 2.62 16.52
CA GLU A 182 -3.43 2.86 17.18
C GLU A 182 -3.11 1.75 18.20
N PRO A 183 -1.91 1.14 18.16
CA PRO A 183 -1.53 0.15 19.15
C PRO A 183 -1.31 0.81 20.52
N LEU A 184 -1.96 0.29 21.56
CA LEU A 184 -1.88 0.84 22.92
C LEU A 184 -0.97 0.03 23.85
N GLY A 185 -0.58 -1.17 23.45
CA GLY A 185 0.30 -2.06 24.22
C GLY A 185 -0.30 -3.46 24.44
N GLN A 186 0.25 -4.15 25.43
CA GLN A 186 -0.10 -5.50 25.86
C GLN A 186 -0.87 -5.45 27.18
N ARG A 187 -2.05 -6.08 27.21
CA ARG A 187 -2.84 -6.25 28.43
C ARG A 187 -2.20 -7.31 29.33
N GLN A 188 -1.89 -6.92 30.55
CA GLN A 188 -1.35 -7.82 31.57
C GLN A 188 -2.49 -8.50 32.35
N SER A 189 -2.15 -9.56 33.08
CA SER A 189 -3.11 -10.31 33.92
C SER A 189 -3.74 -9.48 35.04
N ASP A 190 -3.05 -8.42 35.50
CA ASP A 190 -3.57 -7.45 36.48
C ASP A 190 -4.46 -6.35 35.84
N GLY A 191 -4.68 -6.41 34.52
CA GLY A 191 -5.45 -5.45 33.75
C GLY A 191 -4.68 -4.20 33.32
N SER A 192 -3.44 -4.02 33.76
CA SER A 192 -2.58 -2.93 33.29
C SER A 192 -2.18 -3.11 31.83
N ILE A 193 -1.80 -2.01 31.17
CA ILE A 193 -1.26 -2.03 29.81
C ILE A 193 0.22 -1.68 29.89
N ARG A 194 1.05 -2.50 29.26
CA ARG A 194 2.49 -2.29 29.14
C ARG A 194 2.92 -2.33 27.68
N SER A 195 4.10 -1.81 27.38
CA SER A 195 4.65 -1.92 26.03
C SER A 195 4.98 -3.39 25.70
N TRP A 196 4.66 -3.82 24.47
CA TRP A 196 5.02 -5.14 23.95
C TRP A 196 6.53 -5.35 23.94
N PRO A 197 7.09 -6.56 23.98
CA PRO A 197 8.53 -6.75 23.72
C PRO A 197 8.94 -6.25 22.32
N SER A 198 10.23 -5.92 22.12
CA SER A 198 10.71 -5.57 20.78
C SER A 198 10.71 -6.77 19.84
N ARG A 199 10.78 -6.54 18.52
CA ARG A 199 10.98 -7.62 17.52
C ARG A 199 12.09 -8.58 17.92
N ARG A 200 13.24 -8.05 18.32
CA ARG A 200 14.39 -8.87 18.77
C ARG A 200 14.03 -9.75 19.96
N GLU A 201 13.25 -9.25 20.91
CA GLU A 201 12.81 -10.04 22.06
C GLU A 201 11.73 -11.07 21.68
N ILE A 202 10.84 -10.72 20.74
CA ILE A 202 9.80 -11.61 20.21
C ILE A 202 10.45 -12.80 19.51
N GLU A 203 11.35 -12.53 18.55
CA GLU A 203 11.98 -13.54 17.69
C GLU A 203 13.05 -14.37 18.43
N SER A 204 13.46 -13.99 19.64
CA SER A 204 14.48 -14.73 20.43
C SER A 204 13.92 -15.55 21.59
N ARG A 205 12.64 -15.38 21.93
CA ARG A 205 12.03 -16.00 23.13
C ARG A 205 10.85 -16.89 22.80
N ASP A 206 10.58 -17.15 21.52
CA ASP A 206 9.51 -18.06 21.07
C ASP A 206 8.16 -17.71 21.73
N LEU A 207 7.90 -16.39 21.90
CA LEU A 207 6.77 -15.88 22.72
C LEU A 207 5.40 -16.25 22.16
N PHE A 208 5.35 -16.65 20.90
CA PHE A 208 4.14 -16.87 20.12
C PHE A 208 4.03 -18.31 19.59
N ASP A 209 4.83 -19.24 20.14
CA ASP A 209 4.76 -20.65 19.79
C ASP A 209 3.32 -21.19 19.87
N GLY A 210 2.88 -21.81 18.79
CA GLY A 210 1.52 -22.35 18.64
C GLY A 210 0.48 -21.35 18.12
N SER A 211 0.88 -20.13 17.77
CA SER A 211 0.01 -19.10 17.16
C SER A 211 0.40 -18.78 15.70
N GLU A 212 1.23 -19.61 15.10
CA GLU A 212 1.68 -19.49 13.71
C GLU A 212 0.49 -19.61 12.76
N LEU A 213 0.37 -18.64 11.87
CA LEU A 213 -0.59 -18.66 10.77
C LEU A 213 -0.04 -19.46 9.60
N VAL A 214 1.22 -19.21 9.27
CA VAL A 214 1.94 -19.81 8.13
C VAL A 214 3.44 -19.60 8.32
N TRP A 215 4.25 -20.51 7.81
CA TRP A 215 5.71 -20.41 7.76
C TRP A 215 6.13 -19.98 6.35
N VAL A 216 7.01 -18.99 6.25
CA VAL A 216 7.56 -18.49 4.99
C VAL A 216 9.06 -18.74 4.90
N GLU A 217 9.59 -18.75 3.68
CA GLU A 217 10.93 -19.24 3.33
C GLU A 217 12.10 -18.69 4.18
N ASP A 218 12.04 -17.43 4.62
CA ASP A 218 13.15 -16.80 5.33
C ASP A 218 12.73 -15.53 6.12
N PRO A 219 13.59 -15.04 7.03
CA PRO A 219 13.35 -13.82 7.81
C PRO A 219 13.09 -12.55 6.98
N LEU A 220 13.72 -12.41 5.81
CA LEU A 220 13.49 -11.25 4.94
C LEU A 220 12.09 -11.31 4.33
N SER A 221 11.63 -12.49 3.91
CA SER A 221 10.28 -12.68 3.38
C SER A 221 9.21 -12.41 4.43
N ALA A 222 9.41 -12.84 5.68
CA ALA A 222 8.54 -12.46 6.80
C ALA A 222 8.56 -10.95 7.06
N TYR A 223 9.74 -10.32 7.05
CA TYR A 223 9.87 -8.87 7.20
C TYR A 223 9.18 -8.09 6.07
N ILE A 224 9.29 -8.56 4.82
CA ILE A 224 8.61 -7.95 3.67
C ILE A 224 7.08 -8.03 3.85
N ALA A 225 6.54 -9.14 4.34
CA ALA A 225 5.13 -9.26 4.68
C ALA A 225 4.74 -8.26 5.78
N HIS A 226 5.54 -8.13 6.85
CA HIS A 226 5.29 -7.15 7.93
C HIS A 226 5.24 -5.71 7.42
N VAL A 227 6.17 -5.31 6.55
CA VAL A 227 6.23 -3.93 6.01
C VAL A 227 5.06 -3.62 5.08
N ASN A 228 4.65 -4.57 4.23
CA ASN A 228 3.52 -4.35 3.32
C ASN A 228 2.16 -4.54 3.99
N GLY A 229 2.11 -5.25 5.11
CA GLY A 229 0.87 -5.53 5.86
C GLY A 229 -0.03 -6.58 5.22
N SER A 230 0.37 -7.18 4.09
CA SER A 230 -0.33 -8.27 3.43
C SER A 230 0.63 -9.11 2.61
N ALA A 231 0.26 -10.34 2.30
CA ALA A 231 0.99 -11.19 1.37
C ALA A 231 0.05 -12.25 0.75
N LYS A 232 0.35 -12.66 -0.49
CA LYS A 232 -0.21 -13.86 -1.10
C LYS A 232 0.78 -14.99 -0.86
N ILE A 233 0.37 -16.02 -0.15
CA ILE A 233 1.21 -17.19 0.13
C ILE A 233 0.81 -18.31 -0.81
N LYS A 234 1.76 -18.79 -1.60
CA LYS A 234 1.62 -20.03 -2.35
C LYS A 234 1.99 -21.18 -1.43
N MET A 235 1.04 -22.06 -1.22
CA MET A 235 1.21 -23.21 -0.34
C MET A 235 1.84 -24.37 -1.12
N GLU A 236 2.57 -25.25 -0.43
CA GLU A 236 3.20 -26.44 -1.04
C GLU A 236 2.20 -27.37 -1.78
N ASP A 237 0.94 -27.42 -1.32
CA ASP A 237 -0.13 -28.19 -1.95
C ASP A 237 -0.69 -27.53 -3.23
N GLY A 238 -0.14 -26.38 -3.63
CA GLY A 238 -0.54 -25.59 -4.78
C GLY A 238 -1.71 -24.65 -4.52
N SER A 239 -2.29 -24.64 -3.33
CA SER A 239 -3.32 -23.67 -2.93
C SER A 239 -2.70 -22.28 -2.68
N THR A 240 -3.56 -21.29 -2.48
CA THR A 240 -3.15 -19.92 -2.18
C THR A 240 -3.83 -19.44 -0.93
N MET A 241 -3.04 -19.04 0.07
CA MET A 241 -3.51 -18.36 1.26
C MET A 241 -3.30 -16.85 1.09
N PHE A 242 -4.30 -16.07 1.47
CA PHE A 242 -4.22 -14.61 1.45
C PHE A 242 -4.10 -14.12 2.89
N VAL A 243 -2.96 -13.52 3.24
CA VAL A 243 -2.76 -12.98 4.59
C VAL A 243 -2.80 -11.46 4.56
N GLY A 244 -3.34 -10.88 5.63
CA GLY A 244 -3.43 -9.44 5.77
C GLY A 244 -3.37 -8.98 7.22
N TYR A 245 -3.11 -7.70 7.39
CA TYR A 245 -2.87 -7.04 8.66
C TYR A 245 -4.01 -7.30 9.65
N ASN A 246 -3.62 -7.62 10.88
CA ASN A 246 -4.52 -7.81 12.01
C ASN A 246 -4.01 -7.16 13.30
N GLY A 247 -3.15 -6.15 13.19
CA GLY A 247 -2.59 -5.43 14.33
C GLY A 247 -1.07 -5.35 14.28
N LYS A 248 -0.52 -4.46 15.10
CA LYS A 248 0.92 -4.35 15.35
C LYS A 248 1.19 -4.00 16.79
N THR A 249 2.41 -4.22 17.25
CA THR A 249 2.87 -3.77 18.57
C THR A 249 2.97 -2.24 18.63
N ASP A 250 3.02 -1.69 19.85
CA ASP A 250 3.19 -0.26 20.14
C ASP A 250 4.64 0.24 19.96
N ARG A 251 5.48 -0.55 19.28
CA ARG A 251 6.90 -0.32 19.12
C ARG A 251 7.21 0.55 17.90
N GLU A 252 8.34 1.25 17.99
CA GLU A 252 8.80 2.13 16.93
C GLU A 252 9.17 1.34 15.67
N TYR A 253 8.80 1.90 14.52
CA TYR A 253 9.20 1.36 13.23
C TYR A 253 10.51 2.00 12.78
N LYS A 254 11.54 1.17 12.56
CA LYS A 254 12.77 1.57 11.86
C LYS A 254 12.89 0.77 10.57
N GLY A 255 12.87 1.46 9.43
CA GLY A 255 12.93 0.77 8.14
C GLY A 255 14.30 0.14 7.88
N LEU A 256 14.31 -1.12 7.46
CA LEU A 256 15.53 -1.87 7.06
C LEU A 256 16.44 -1.07 6.12
N GLY A 257 15.86 -0.27 5.22
CA GLY A 257 16.61 0.60 4.34
C GLY A 257 17.51 1.60 5.05
N VAL A 258 17.01 2.21 6.12
CA VAL A 258 17.78 3.12 6.98
C VAL A 258 18.91 2.37 7.66
N SER A 259 18.61 1.21 8.27
CA SER A 259 19.62 0.37 8.94
C SER A 259 20.72 -0.11 7.97
N LEU A 260 20.39 -0.43 6.73
CA LEU A 260 21.36 -0.81 5.69
C LEU A 260 22.30 0.34 5.32
N VAL A 261 21.78 1.56 5.22
CA VAL A 261 22.60 2.76 4.93
C VAL A 261 23.50 3.10 6.13
N GLU A 262 22.94 3.13 7.34
CA GLU A 262 23.70 3.42 8.58
C GLU A 262 24.82 2.41 8.82
N SER A 263 24.60 1.13 8.48
CA SER A 263 25.63 0.07 8.59
C SER A 263 26.68 0.10 7.47
N GLY A 264 26.56 1.01 6.50
CA GLY A 264 27.45 1.13 5.35
C GLY A 264 27.28 0.02 4.29
N LEU A 265 26.22 -0.77 4.35
CA LEU A 265 25.97 -1.86 3.40
C LEU A 265 25.27 -1.41 2.10
N ALA A 266 24.57 -0.28 2.15
CA ALA A 266 23.84 0.24 1.00
C ALA A 266 24.11 1.73 0.76
N ASP A 267 24.13 2.10 -0.52
CA ASP A 267 24.07 3.49 -0.96
C ASP A 267 22.59 3.95 -0.92
N PRO A 268 22.26 5.06 -0.22
CA PRO A 268 20.89 5.56 -0.14
C PRO A 268 20.28 5.88 -1.50
N THR A 269 21.08 6.22 -2.50
CA THR A 269 20.59 6.58 -3.84
C THR A 269 20.24 5.36 -4.71
N ALA A 270 20.77 4.18 -4.37
CA ALA A 270 20.55 2.95 -5.13
C ALA A 270 19.63 1.95 -4.41
N LEU A 271 19.16 2.30 -3.22
CA LEU A 271 18.44 1.37 -2.36
C LEU A 271 17.02 1.10 -2.88
N ASN A 272 16.74 -0.17 -3.16
CA ASN A 272 15.42 -0.69 -3.52
C ASN A 272 15.33 -2.17 -3.12
N LEU A 273 14.14 -2.77 -3.29
CA LEU A 273 13.90 -4.15 -2.85
C LEU A 273 14.83 -5.18 -3.53
N THR A 274 15.20 -4.97 -4.80
CA THR A 274 16.15 -5.83 -5.51
C THR A 274 17.53 -5.80 -4.85
N VAL A 275 17.98 -4.60 -4.45
CA VAL A 275 19.25 -4.43 -3.72
C VAL A 275 19.19 -5.09 -2.35
N VAL A 276 18.07 -4.93 -1.62
CA VAL A 276 17.87 -5.57 -0.31
C VAL A 276 17.96 -7.09 -0.42
N ARG A 277 17.24 -7.70 -1.36
CA ARG A 277 17.28 -9.16 -1.60
C ARG A 277 18.69 -9.66 -1.95
N ARG A 278 19.43 -8.93 -2.78
CA ARG A 278 20.82 -9.26 -3.11
C ARG A 278 21.73 -9.20 -1.89
N LEU A 279 21.59 -8.16 -1.06
CA LEU A 279 22.38 -7.99 0.15
C LEU A 279 22.08 -9.11 1.15
N TYR A 280 20.81 -9.45 1.35
CA TYR A 280 20.40 -10.56 2.21
C TYR A 280 21.01 -11.89 1.76
N LYS A 281 20.93 -12.22 0.47
CA LYS A 281 21.56 -13.44 -0.07
C LYS A 281 23.07 -13.50 0.13
N SER A 282 23.74 -12.35 0.15
CA SER A 282 25.21 -12.28 0.25
C SER A 282 25.71 -12.15 1.71
N HIS A 283 24.89 -11.61 2.60
CA HIS A 283 25.19 -11.36 4.01
C HIS A 283 23.95 -11.65 4.89
N PRO A 284 23.44 -12.89 4.90
CA PRO A 284 22.17 -13.22 5.56
C PRO A 284 22.19 -12.85 7.04
N ASP A 285 23.25 -13.22 7.77
CA ASP A 285 23.38 -12.90 9.20
C ASP A 285 23.35 -11.40 9.49
N LYS A 286 24.08 -10.60 8.69
CA LYS A 286 24.19 -9.16 8.91
C LYS A 286 22.88 -8.44 8.58
N VAL A 287 22.22 -8.83 7.49
CA VAL A 287 20.92 -8.24 7.13
C VAL A 287 19.82 -8.72 8.07
N GLY A 288 19.88 -9.98 8.51
CA GLY A 288 19.01 -10.54 9.56
C GLY A 288 19.12 -9.75 10.86
N ASP A 289 20.33 -9.44 11.33
CA ASP A 289 20.50 -8.60 12.51
C ASP A 289 19.95 -7.17 12.33
N LEU A 290 20.06 -6.60 11.14
CA LEU A 290 19.51 -5.27 10.83
C LEU A 290 17.97 -5.27 10.68
N ILE A 291 17.35 -6.41 10.36
CA ILE A 291 15.88 -6.57 10.42
C ILE A 291 15.40 -6.39 11.86
N LEU A 292 16.16 -6.90 12.83
CA LEU A 292 15.84 -6.83 14.26
C LEU A 292 15.99 -5.43 14.86
N ASP A 293 16.53 -4.45 14.12
CA ASP A 293 16.52 -3.03 14.50
C ASP A 293 15.12 -2.41 14.38
N ASN A 294 14.19 -3.06 13.66
CA ASN A 294 12.80 -2.65 13.61
C ASN A 294 12.02 -3.24 14.79
N ASP A 295 11.87 -2.49 15.88
CA ASP A 295 11.16 -2.98 17.07
C ASP A 295 9.67 -3.29 16.82
N SER A 296 9.05 -2.65 15.81
CA SER A 296 7.66 -2.90 15.42
C SER A 296 7.47 -4.32 14.86
N TYR A 297 6.45 -5.01 15.38
CA TYR A 297 6.04 -6.34 14.94
C TYR A 297 4.57 -6.32 14.49
N VAL A 298 4.25 -7.02 13.40
CA VAL A 298 2.92 -7.02 12.77
C VAL A 298 2.32 -8.41 12.86
N PHE A 299 1.04 -8.50 13.19
CA PHE A 299 0.29 -9.74 13.26
C PHE A 299 -0.70 -9.83 12.09
N PHE A 300 -1.03 -11.06 11.70
CA PHE A 300 -1.84 -11.32 10.53
C PHE A 300 -3.12 -12.10 10.85
N ARG A 301 -3.97 -12.17 9.84
CA ARG A 301 -5.08 -13.11 9.71
C ARG A 301 -5.20 -13.54 8.26
N GLU A 302 -5.84 -14.67 8.04
CA GLU A 302 -6.29 -15.06 6.72
C GLU A 302 -7.43 -14.13 6.24
N TYR A 303 -7.44 -13.85 4.95
CA TYR A 303 -8.45 -13.08 4.24
C TYR A 303 -9.14 -13.96 3.20
N ASP A 304 -10.42 -13.68 2.95
CA ASP A 304 -11.07 -14.20 1.75
C ASP A 304 -10.48 -13.53 0.51
N GLY A 305 -10.09 -14.34 -0.49
CA GLY A 305 -9.41 -13.86 -1.70
C GLY A 305 -10.23 -12.88 -2.55
N GLY A 306 -11.56 -12.85 -2.43
CA GLY A 306 -12.42 -11.88 -3.11
C GLY A 306 -12.40 -10.49 -2.47
N SER A 307 -11.90 -10.38 -1.24
CA SER A 307 -11.81 -9.14 -0.45
C SER A 307 -10.38 -8.75 -0.09
N TRP A 308 -9.40 -9.33 -0.81
CA TRP A 308 -7.98 -9.14 -0.55
C TRP A 308 -7.28 -8.41 -1.71
N PRO A 309 -6.28 -7.54 -1.43
CA PRO A 309 -5.88 -7.08 -0.10
C PRO A 309 -6.77 -5.93 0.38
N ALA A 310 -7.30 -6.02 1.60
CA ALA A 310 -8.05 -4.91 2.17
C ALA A 310 -7.12 -3.78 2.66
N GLY A 311 -7.35 -2.57 2.18
CA GLY A 311 -6.69 -1.36 2.67
C GLY A 311 -7.27 -0.84 3.99
N SER A 312 -6.83 0.33 4.44
CA SER A 312 -7.30 0.93 5.70
C SER A 312 -8.79 1.29 5.73
N LEU A 313 -9.44 1.36 4.57
CA LEU A 313 -10.90 1.55 4.46
C LEU A 313 -11.68 0.23 4.63
N GLY A 314 -10.98 -0.92 4.62
CA GLY A 314 -11.53 -2.25 4.84
C GLY A 314 -11.97 -2.98 3.57
N PHE A 315 -11.50 -2.53 2.40
CA PHE A 315 -11.71 -3.10 1.08
C PHE A 315 -10.41 -3.01 0.28
#